data_AF-A0A924VLW6-F1
#
_entry.id   AF-A0A924VLW6-F1
#
_cell.length_a   1.000
_cell.length_b   1.000
_cell.length_c   1.000
_cell.angle_alpha   90.00
_cell.angle_beta   90.00
_cell.angle_gamma   90.00
#
_symmetry.space_group_name_H-M   'P 1'
#
loop_
_entity.id
_entity.type
_entity.pdbx_description
1 polymer ?
#
loop_
_entity_poly.entity_id
_entity_poly.type
_entity_poly.pdbx_seq_one_letter_code
_entity_poly.pdbx_strand_id
1 'polypeptide(L)'
;MAAVLIAALSGISAARVPGAGMCIPLLMQCGSAQPSPAPTPTSTLAPAPGSIPTFPAIPIPGGFGSAPAAPGSSVVGAPDTEAPTFTLPAAQLGGSSISISGLHSVSVVTVPLADGTRTTALKIVADGVTVEDFLLDVRKATGPSLVTNATRMQLRGAVTVYLDSLTATLLDGTALALGAATPPPGNELPPTMLRVNLGLVGVTANSIAFTAPHQSLK
;
A
#
# COMPACT_ATOMS: atom_id res chain seq x y z
N MET A 1 12.75 35.94 58.57
CA MET A 1 13.06 34.80 59.45
C MET A 1 13.32 33.60 58.54
N ALA A 2 14.59 33.23 58.40
CA ALA A 2 15.05 32.14 57.54
C ALA A 2 14.90 30.80 58.28
N ALA A 3 14.55 29.75 57.56
CA ALA A 3 14.74 28.37 58.01
C ALA A 3 15.05 27.49 56.80
N VAL A 4 16.35 27.20 56.64
CA VAL A 4 16.90 26.12 55.82
C VAL A 4 16.82 24.85 56.67
N LEU A 5 16.32 23.75 56.11
CA LEU A 5 16.58 22.41 56.66
C LEU A 5 16.95 21.44 55.52
N ILE A 6 18.07 20.75 55.74
CA ILE A 6 18.79 19.90 54.80
C ILE A 6 18.48 18.42 55.09
N ALA A 7 18.39 17.65 53.99
CA ALA A 7 18.62 16.21 53.81
C ALA A 7 17.80 15.15 54.58
N ALA A 8 17.24 14.22 53.79
CA ALA A 8 17.47 12.78 53.97
C ALA A 8 17.15 12.04 52.66
N LEU A 9 18.17 11.53 51.96
CA LEU A 9 18.00 10.48 50.96
C LEU A 9 17.70 9.17 51.69
N SER A 10 16.47 8.67 51.58
CA SER A 10 16.11 7.33 51.99
C SER A 10 15.55 6.61 50.77
N GLY A 11 16.36 5.69 50.24
CA GLY A 11 15.94 4.76 49.18
C GLY A 11 14.88 3.82 49.72
N ILE A 12 13.73 3.82 49.06
CA ILE A 12 12.65 2.85 49.31
C ILE A 12 12.56 2.00 48.05
N SER A 13 13.03 0.76 48.14
CA SER A 13 12.77 -0.30 47.17
C SER A 13 11.26 -0.59 47.18
N ALA A 14 10.53 -0.03 46.21
CA ALA A 14 9.13 -0.37 45.98
C ALA A 14 9.03 -1.45 44.90
N ALA A 15 8.67 -2.66 45.33
CA ALA A 15 8.19 -3.72 44.45
C ALA A 15 7.02 -3.21 43.60
N ARG A 16 7.11 -3.32 42.28
CA ARG A 16 6.00 -2.96 41.39
C ARG A 16 5.05 -4.14 41.26
N VAL A 17 3.85 -3.95 41.82
CA VAL A 17 2.61 -4.64 41.48
C VAL A 17 2.31 -4.42 39.99
N PRO A 18 1.78 -5.42 39.24
CA PRO A 18 1.43 -5.26 37.84
C PRO A 18 0.20 -4.36 37.71
N GLY A 19 0.44 -3.07 37.44
CA GLY A 19 -0.58 -2.14 36.99
C GLY A 19 -0.75 -2.28 35.48
N ALA A 20 -1.97 -2.59 35.04
CA ALA A 20 -2.40 -2.53 33.65
C ALA A 20 -2.14 -1.12 33.08
N GLY A 21 -1.05 -0.99 32.32
CA GLY A 21 -0.65 0.24 31.65
C GLY A 21 -1.13 0.23 30.21
N MET A 22 -2.02 1.17 29.87
CA MET A 22 -2.28 1.58 28.50
C MET A 22 -0.97 2.04 27.83
N CYS A 23 -0.56 1.37 26.75
CA CYS A 23 0.50 1.86 25.88
C CYS A 23 -0.09 2.78 24.81
N ILE A 24 0.22 4.08 24.95
CA ILE A 24 -0.06 5.14 23.98
C ILE A 24 1.03 5.08 22.89
N PRO A 25 0.70 5.00 21.58
CA PRO A 25 1.65 4.65 20.54
C PRO A 25 2.32 5.89 19.95
N LEU A 26 3.10 6.63 20.75
CA LEU A 26 3.85 7.75 20.20
C LEU A 26 5.27 7.95 20.76
N LEU A 27 5.71 7.24 21.81
CA LEU A 27 6.97 7.61 22.49
C LEU A 27 7.85 6.47 23.06
N MET A 28 7.55 5.16 22.90
CA MET A 28 8.45 4.08 23.41
C MET A 28 8.49 2.82 22.53
N GLN A 29 9.69 2.48 22.05
CA GLN A 29 10.08 1.18 21.48
C GLN A 29 9.73 0.05 22.46
N CYS A 30 8.77 -0.81 22.08
CA CYS A 30 8.50 -2.06 22.79
C CYS A 30 9.41 -3.14 22.19
N GLY A 31 10.33 -3.66 23.00
CA GLY A 31 11.32 -4.66 22.59
C GLY A 31 10.77 -6.09 22.51
N SER A 32 11.00 -6.70 21.35
CA SER A 32 11.29 -8.12 21.08
C SER A 32 10.44 -9.24 21.71
N ALA A 33 9.71 -9.96 20.86
CA ALA A 33 9.58 -11.41 20.95
C ALA A 33 9.98 -12.02 19.60
N GLN A 34 11.10 -12.74 19.60
CA GLN A 34 11.66 -13.47 18.45
C GLN A 34 10.98 -14.85 18.35
N PRO A 35 10.25 -15.16 17.26
CA PRO A 35 9.79 -16.53 17.03
C PRO A 35 10.91 -17.40 16.43
N SER A 36 11.14 -18.53 17.08
CA SER A 36 12.04 -19.63 16.70
C SER A 36 11.69 -20.21 15.32
N PRO A 37 12.65 -20.54 14.45
CA PRO A 37 12.38 -21.29 13.22
C PRO A 37 12.08 -22.76 13.56
N ALA A 38 10.93 -23.25 13.09
CA ALA A 38 10.55 -24.67 13.11
C ALA A 38 11.04 -25.37 11.82
N PRO A 39 11.39 -26.67 11.88
CA PRO A 39 12.19 -27.33 10.86
C PRO A 39 11.45 -27.66 9.56
N THR A 40 12.24 -27.68 8.48
CA THR A 40 11.93 -28.11 7.11
C THR A 40 11.47 -29.57 7.05
N PRO A 41 10.40 -29.92 6.31
CA PRO A 41 10.20 -31.31 5.91
C PRO A 41 11.05 -31.62 4.67
N THR A 42 11.90 -32.63 4.80
CA THR A 42 12.60 -33.32 3.71
C THR A 42 11.95 -34.70 3.49
N SER A 43 12.06 -35.18 2.25
CA SER A 43 11.74 -36.53 1.74
C SER A 43 10.29 -36.73 1.29
N THR A 44 9.98 -37.38 0.16
CA THR A 44 10.59 -38.63 -0.32
C THR A 44 10.30 -38.81 -1.83
N LEU A 45 11.33 -39.13 -2.62
CA LEU A 45 11.21 -39.74 -3.94
C LEU A 45 10.73 -41.19 -3.80
N ALA A 46 9.64 -41.55 -4.47
CA ALA A 46 9.19 -42.93 -4.61
C ALA A 46 8.66 -43.19 -6.04
N PRO A 47 8.73 -44.44 -6.54
CA PRO A 47 8.93 -44.77 -7.94
C PRO A 47 7.64 -44.94 -8.76
N ALA A 48 7.77 -44.84 -10.09
CA ALA A 48 6.78 -45.26 -11.07
C ALA A 48 6.46 -46.76 -10.96
N PRO A 49 5.23 -47.19 -11.29
CA PRO A 49 5.03 -47.86 -12.58
C PRO A 49 3.65 -47.62 -13.22
N GLY A 50 3.55 -47.65 -14.54
CA GLY A 50 2.25 -47.65 -15.22
C GLY A 50 2.31 -47.31 -16.71
N SER A 51 2.46 -48.35 -17.51
CA SER A 51 2.50 -48.39 -18.97
C SER A 51 1.19 -47.95 -19.64
N ILE A 52 1.28 -47.17 -20.73
CA ILE A 52 0.24 -47.08 -21.78
C ILE A 52 0.88 -46.73 -23.15
N PRO A 53 0.28 -47.17 -24.27
CA PRO A 53 1.00 -47.51 -25.50
C PRO A 53 1.29 -46.34 -26.46
N THR A 54 2.36 -46.52 -27.22
CA THR A 54 2.86 -45.73 -28.34
C THR A 54 1.83 -45.54 -29.46
N PHE A 55 1.59 -44.29 -29.84
CA PHE A 55 1.08 -43.92 -31.17
C PHE A 55 2.09 -42.94 -31.81
N PRO A 56 2.51 -43.13 -33.07
CA PRO A 56 3.45 -42.22 -33.72
C PRO A 56 2.71 -40.98 -34.21
N ALA A 57 2.98 -39.81 -33.62
CA ALA A 57 2.51 -38.52 -34.10
C ALA A 57 3.66 -37.74 -34.77
N ILE A 58 3.36 -37.31 -35.99
CA ILE A 58 4.22 -36.64 -36.98
C ILE A 58 4.49 -35.18 -36.53
N PRO A 59 5.70 -34.61 -36.70
CA PRO A 59 5.96 -33.22 -36.33
C PRO A 59 5.29 -32.24 -37.30
N ILE A 60 4.41 -31.38 -36.80
CA ILE A 60 3.85 -30.23 -37.54
C ILE A 60 4.55 -28.96 -37.05
N PRO A 61 5.21 -28.18 -37.92
CA PRO A 61 5.82 -26.91 -37.56
C PRO A 61 4.81 -25.76 -37.66
N GLY A 62 4.79 -24.89 -36.63
CA GLY A 62 4.17 -23.56 -36.70
C GLY A 62 2.75 -23.46 -36.15
N GLY A 63 2.63 -22.83 -34.98
CA GLY A 63 1.34 -22.49 -34.37
C GLY A 63 1.52 -21.55 -33.18
N PHE A 64 1.85 -20.27 -33.45
CA PHE A 64 1.69 -19.20 -32.47
C PHE A 64 0.18 -18.90 -32.34
N GLY A 65 -0.50 -19.65 -31.49
CA GLY A 65 -1.85 -19.34 -31.04
C GLY A 65 -1.78 -18.68 -29.67
N SER A 66 -1.73 -17.35 -29.63
CA SER A 66 -1.93 -16.59 -28.39
C SER A 66 -3.38 -16.77 -27.93
N ALA A 67 -3.60 -17.69 -26.99
CA ALA A 67 -4.87 -17.77 -26.28
C ALA A 67 -5.09 -16.49 -25.45
N PRO A 68 -6.30 -15.90 -25.43
CA PRO A 68 -6.61 -14.77 -24.55
C PRO A 68 -6.40 -15.17 -23.08
N ALA A 69 -5.65 -14.37 -22.33
CA ALA A 69 -5.44 -14.58 -20.90
C ALA A 69 -6.78 -14.46 -20.15
N ALA A 70 -7.13 -15.48 -19.38
CA ALA A 70 -8.26 -15.45 -18.46
C ALA A 70 -8.03 -14.41 -17.35
N PRO A 71 -9.07 -13.68 -16.90
CA PRO A 71 -8.96 -12.78 -15.76
C PRO A 71 -8.89 -13.63 -14.48
N GLY A 72 -7.72 -13.75 -13.86
CA GLY A 72 -7.61 -14.61 -12.67
C GLY A 72 -6.22 -14.84 -12.08
N SER A 73 -5.29 -13.91 -12.21
CA SER A 73 -4.07 -13.95 -11.38
C SER A 73 -3.75 -12.54 -10.93
N SER A 74 -4.27 -12.17 -9.76
CA SER A 74 -3.76 -11.04 -9.00
C SER A 74 -2.25 -11.23 -8.87
N VAL A 75 -1.47 -10.32 -9.44
CA VAL A 75 -0.02 -10.39 -9.34
C VAL A 75 0.33 -10.20 -7.87
N VAL A 76 0.94 -11.21 -7.26
CA VAL A 76 1.40 -11.12 -5.87
C VAL A 76 2.67 -10.28 -5.88
N GLY A 77 2.56 -9.04 -5.41
CA GLY A 77 3.69 -8.14 -5.25
C GLY A 77 4.62 -8.56 -4.11
N ALA A 78 5.90 -8.21 -4.20
CA ALA A 78 6.83 -8.42 -3.09
C ALA A 78 6.32 -7.72 -1.82
N PRO A 79 6.53 -8.29 -0.62
CA PRO A 79 6.11 -7.64 0.62
C PRO A 79 6.86 -6.34 0.83
N ASP A 80 6.12 -5.25 1.09
CA ASP A 80 6.72 -3.98 1.46
C ASP A 80 6.72 -3.85 2.98
N THR A 81 7.88 -4.05 3.60
CA THR A 81 8.05 -3.98 5.06
C THR A 81 8.09 -2.54 5.59
N GLU A 82 8.34 -1.57 4.72
CA GLU A 82 8.37 -0.13 5.07
C GLU A 82 6.97 0.51 4.94
N ALA A 83 6.00 -0.22 4.38
CA ALA A 83 4.64 0.28 4.21
C ALA A 83 3.93 0.44 5.58
N PRO A 84 3.27 1.59 5.81
CA PRO A 84 2.36 1.74 6.94
C PRO A 84 1.24 0.69 6.93
N THR A 85 0.63 0.47 8.09
CA THR A 85 -0.59 -0.36 8.17
C THR A 85 -1.78 0.45 7.67
N PHE A 86 -2.50 -0.09 6.68
CA PHE A 86 -3.63 0.59 6.04
C PHE A 86 -4.98 0.03 6.46
N THR A 87 -6.05 0.78 6.19
CA THR A 87 -7.43 0.36 6.47
C THR A 87 -8.19 0.19 5.17
N LEU A 88 -9.10 -0.78 5.12
CA LEU A 88 -10.08 -0.93 4.05
C LEU A 88 -11.49 -0.52 4.51
N PRO A 89 -12.37 -0.10 3.59
CA PRO A 89 -12.18 0.02 2.14
C PRO A 89 -11.25 1.18 1.75
N ALA A 90 -10.55 1.05 0.61
CA ALA A 90 -9.69 2.11 0.09
C ALA A 90 -10.50 3.39 -0.18
N ALA A 91 -9.92 4.55 0.13
CA ALA A 91 -10.54 5.83 -0.15
C ALA A 91 -10.56 6.08 -1.66
N GLN A 92 -11.58 6.78 -2.16
CA GLN A 92 -11.65 7.15 -3.56
C GLN A 92 -11.04 8.54 -3.73
N LEU A 93 -9.90 8.61 -4.41
CA LEU A 93 -9.25 9.86 -4.78
C LEU A 93 -9.58 10.18 -6.23
N GLY A 94 -10.10 11.38 -6.46
CA GLY A 94 -10.37 11.90 -7.80
C GLY A 94 -9.65 13.23 -8.04
N GLY A 95 -9.44 13.55 -9.31
CA GLY A 95 -8.97 14.86 -9.74
C GLY A 95 -9.15 15.08 -11.24
N SER A 96 -9.25 16.34 -11.64
CA SER A 96 -9.32 16.72 -13.06
C SER A 96 -8.00 16.46 -13.77
N SER A 97 -6.89 16.66 -13.05
CA SER A 97 -5.53 16.44 -13.54
C SER A 97 -4.62 16.02 -12.40
N ILE A 98 -3.70 15.11 -12.67
CA ILE A 98 -2.58 14.76 -11.79
C ILE A 98 -1.29 14.92 -12.58
N SER A 99 -0.31 15.57 -11.96
CA SER A 99 1.05 15.66 -12.49
C SER A 99 2.03 15.04 -11.50
N ILE A 100 2.89 14.17 -12.02
CA ILE A 100 3.93 13.47 -11.27
C ILE A 100 5.28 14.00 -11.74
N SER A 101 6.10 14.46 -10.81
CA SER A 101 7.44 14.98 -11.06
C SER A 101 8.48 14.12 -10.35
N GLY A 102 9.56 13.77 -11.06
CA GLY A 102 10.63 12.93 -10.51
C GLY A 102 10.15 11.53 -10.14
N LEU A 103 9.47 10.85 -11.07
CA LEU A 103 9.05 9.46 -10.87
C LEU A 103 10.30 8.57 -10.72
N HIS A 104 10.41 7.85 -9.60
CA HIS A 104 11.51 6.94 -9.32
C HIS A 104 11.15 5.49 -9.63
N SER A 105 9.94 5.06 -9.25
CA SER A 105 9.50 3.68 -9.48
C SER A 105 7.99 3.51 -9.41
N VAL A 106 7.52 2.47 -10.10
CA VAL A 106 6.15 1.97 -10.07
C VAL A 106 6.22 0.46 -9.92
N SER A 107 5.61 -0.10 -8.88
CA SER A 107 5.71 -1.53 -8.60
C SER A 107 4.48 -2.06 -7.87
N VAL A 108 4.16 -3.34 -8.08
CA VAL A 108 3.11 -4.01 -7.32
C VAL A 108 3.75 -4.57 -6.04
N VAL A 109 3.21 -4.21 -4.89
CA VAL A 109 3.69 -4.60 -3.56
C VAL A 109 2.56 -5.16 -2.72
N THR A 110 2.91 -5.87 -1.65
CA THR A 110 1.95 -6.34 -0.66
C THR A 110 2.10 -5.54 0.63
N VAL A 111 1.01 -4.91 1.10
CA VAL A 111 0.98 -4.03 2.28
C VAL A 111 0.13 -4.61 3.43
N PRO A 112 0.49 -4.33 4.69
CA PRO A 112 -0.28 -4.80 5.85
C PRO A 112 -1.58 -3.99 6.05
N LEU A 113 -2.64 -4.69 6.44
CA LEU A 113 -3.92 -4.10 6.82
C LEU A 113 -4.13 -4.12 8.34
N ALA A 114 -4.97 -3.20 8.81
CA ALA A 114 -5.31 -3.05 10.23
C ALA A 114 -6.06 -4.26 10.82
N ASP A 115 -6.66 -5.10 9.98
CA ASP A 115 -7.30 -6.37 10.37
C ASP A 115 -6.29 -7.53 10.54
N GLY A 116 -4.99 -7.26 10.32
CA GLY A 116 -3.91 -8.24 10.38
C GLY A 116 -3.69 -9.01 9.06
N THR A 117 -4.52 -8.79 8.05
CA THR A 117 -4.34 -9.37 6.71
C THR A 117 -3.36 -8.54 5.88
N ARG A 118 -3.11 -8.97 4.64
CA ARG A 118 -2.32 -8.22 3.67
C ARG A 118 -3.08 -8.07 2.38
N THR A 119 -2.92 -6.93 1.71
CA THR A 119 -3.48 -6.69 0.37
C THR A 119 -2.39 -6.31 -0.61
N THR A 120 -2.62 -6.64 -1.88
CA THR A 120 -1.78 -6.15 -2.97
C THR A 120 -2.15 -4.69 -3.28
N ALA A 121 -1.14 -3.84 -3.44
CA ALA A 121 -1.28 -2.45 -3.85
C ALA A 121 -0.20 -2.08 -4.88
N LEU A 122 -0.51 -1.13 -5.75
CA LEU A 122 0.43 -0.44 -6.62
C LEU A 122 1.14 0.67 -5.83
N LYS A 123 2.45 0.54 -5.66
CA LYS A 123 3.34 1.54 -5.05
C LYS A 123 3.94 2.42 -6.14
N ILE A 124 3.77 3.73 -5.98
CA ILE A 124 4.37 4.76 -6.82
C ILE A 124 5.29 5.60 -5.95
N VAL A 125 6.56 5.74 -6.35
CA VAL A 125 7.56 6.56 -5.67
C VAL A 125 7.97 7.72 -6.57
N ALA A 126 7.88 8.95 -6.07
CA ALA A 126 8.21 10.16 -6.81
C ALA A 126 8.72 11.30 -5.91
N ASP A 127 9.27 12.36 -6.51
CA ASP A 127 9.68 13.57 -5.77
C ASP A 127 8.50 14.51 -5.46
N GLY A 128 7.52 14.57 -6.35
CA GLY A 128 6.37 15.44 -6.20
C GLY A 128 5.15 14.97 -6.98
N VAL A 129 3.97 15.20 -6.41
CA VAL A 129 2.69 14.91 -7.05
C VAL A 129 1.74 16.08 -6.82
N THR A 130 1.15 16.61 -7.89
CA THR A 130 0.15 17.67 -7.82
C THR A 130 -1.16 17.17 -8.40
N VAL A 131 -2.27 17.38 -7.70
CA VAL A 131 -3.62 17.03 -8.14
C VAL A 131 -4.46 18.30 -8.19
N GLU A 132 -5.08 18.58 -9.33
CA GLU A 132 -6.04 19.67 -9.53
C GLU A 132 -7.47 19.15 -9.35
N ASP A 133 -8.36 20.00 -8.82
CA ASP A 133 -9.74 19.67 -8.45
C ASP A 133 -9.83 18.39 -7.60
N PHE A 134 -8.98 18.34 -6.59
CA PHE A 134 -8.84 17.19 -5.71
C PHE A 134 -10.15 16.86 -5.00
N LEU A 135 -10.54 15.59 -5.04
CA LEU A 135 -11.64 15.03 -4.29
C LEU A 135 -11.16 13.75 -3.59
N LEU A 136 -11.45 13.62 -2.30
CA LEU A 136 -11.20 12.40 -1.54
C LEU A 136 -12.48 12.00 -0.82
N ASP A 137 -13.00 10.82 -1.14
CA ASP A 137 -14.14 10.19 -0.46
C ASP A 137 -13.62 8.99 0.35
N VAL A 138 -13.53 9.18 1.66
CA VAL A 138 -13.10 8.15 2.60
C VAL A 138 -14.28 7.29 2.97
N ARG A 139 -14.42 6.18 2.24
CA ARG A 139 -15.46 5.19 2.50
C ARG A 139 -15.20 4.47 3.82
N LYS A 140 -16.27 4.23 4.57
CA LYS A 140 -16.25 3.29 5.70
C LYS A 140 -17.18 2.12 5.40
N ALA A 141 -16.82 0.95 5.93
CA ALA A 141 -17.71 -0.22 5.89
C ALA A 141 -19.02 0.04 6.66
N THR A 142 -18.99 0.90 7.68
CA THR A 142 -20.17 1.29 8.48
C THR A 142 -19.98 2.68 9.06
N GLY A 143 -21.02 3.51 9.02
CA GLY A 143 -21.03 4.87 9.58
C GLY A 143 -20.81 5.97 8.53
N PRO A 144 -20.70 7.23 8.98
CA PRO A 144 -20.62 8.39 8.09
C PRO A 144 -19.31 8.42 7.27
N SER A 145 -19.43 8.79 5.99
CA SER A 145 -18.30 8.95 5.06
C SER A 145 -17.71 10.35 5.19
N LEU A 146 -16.42 10.51 4.94
CA LEU A 146 -15.77 11.81 4.97
C LEU A 146 -15.39 12.21 3.54
N VAL A 147 -15.91 13.33 3.08
CA VAL A 147 -15.58 13.89 1.77
C VAL A 147 -14.73 15.14 1.97
N THR A 148 -13.57 15.15 1.32
CA THR A 148 -12.69 16.31 1.27
C THR A 148 -12.54 16.75 -0.18
N ASN A 149 -12.82 18.00 -0.49
CA ASN A 149 -12.51 18.60 -1.78
C ASN A 149 -11.50 19.73 -1.60
N ALA A 150 -10.63 19.93 -2.56
CA ALA A 150 -9.71 21.06 -2.59
C ALA A 150 -9.47 21.46 -4.05
N THR A 151 -9.23 22.76 -4.30
CA THR A 151 -8.84 23.22 -5.64
C THR A 151 -7.55 22.55 -6.09
N ARG A 152 -6.62 22.34 -5.16
CA ARG A 152 -5.33 21.71 -5.44
C ARG A 152 -4.80 20.95 -4.22
N MET A 153 -4.26 19.77 -4.45
CA MET A 153 -3.40 19.04 -3.51
C MET A 153 -1.98 18.99 -4.05
N GLN A 154 -0.99 19.27 -3.21
CA GLN A 154 0.43 19.13 -3.54
C GLN A 154 1.13 18.26 -2.50
N LEU A 155 1.82 17.24 -3.01
CA LEU A 155 2.67 16.32 -2.26
C LEU A 155 4.12 16.59 -2.69
N ARG A 156 5.02 16.81 -1.72
CA ARG A 156 6.42 17.12 -2.02
C ARG A 156 7.37 16.39 -1.07
N GLY A 157 8.47 15.91 -1.65
CA GLY A 157 9.55 15.20 -0.96
C GLY A 157 9.17 13.76 -0.64
N ALA A 158 10.01 12.82 -1.11
CA ALA A 158 9.89 11.37 -0.90
C ALA A 158 8.45 10.86 -0.95
N VAL A 159 7.72 11.25 -2.00
CA VAL A 159 6.30 10.92 -2.13
C VAL A 159 6.19 9.44 -2.44
N THR A 160 5.45 8.71 -1.62
CA THR A 160 5.07 7.32 -1.85
C THR A 160 3.56 7.21 -1.80
N VAL A 161 2.96 6.72 -2.87
CA VAL A 161 1.51 6.53 -3.00
C VAL A 161 1.22 5.05 -3.14
N TYR A 162 0.31 4.54 -2.32
CA TYR A 162 -0.19 3.17 -2.38
C TYR A 162 -1.63 3.17 -2.89
N LEU A 163 -1.85 2.47 -4.00
CA LEU A 163 -3.11 2.46 -4.72
C LEU A 163 -3.60 1.03 -4.89
N ASP A 164 -4.89 0.80 -4.70
CA ASP A 164 -5.54 -0.45 -5.12
C ASP A 164 -5.71 -0.48 -6.64
N SER A 165 -6.18 0.65 -7.18
CA SER A 165 -6.43 0.87 -8.60
C SER A 165 -6.18 2.33 -8.98
N LEU A 166 -5.82 2.56 -10.24
CA LEU A 166 -5.64 3.86 -10.87
C LEU A 166 -6.29 3.81 -12.25
N THR A 167 -7.19 4.75 -12.50
CA THR A 167 -7.77 4.98 -13.82
C THR A 167 -7.55 6.43 -14.21
N ALA A 168 -7.12 6.66 -15.44
CA ALA A 168 -6.78 7.97 -15.96
C ALA A 168 -6.99 8.04 -17.46
N THR A 169 -7.05 9.26 -18.00
CA THR A 169 -6.96 9.53 -19.43
C THR A 169 -5.65 10.29 -19.68
N LEU A 170 -4.84 9.85 -20.63
CA LEU A 170 -3.62 10.56 -21.02
C LEU A 170 -3.95 11.78 -21.88
N LEU A 171 -2.95 12.64 -22.14
CA LEU A 171 -3.10 13.81 -23.01
C LEU A 171 -3.44 13.44 -24.47
N ASP A 172 -3.06 12.24 -24.91
CA ASP A 172 -3.38 11.69 -26.23
C ASP A 172 -4.82 11.14 -26.32
N GLY A 173 -5.58 11.19 -25.23
CA GLY A 173 -6.93 10.65 -25.12
C GLY A 173 -6.99 9.15 -24.77
N THR A 174 -5.85 8.48 -24.60
CA THR A 174 -5.78 7.06 -24.26
C THR A 174 -6.20 6.84 -22.79
N ALA A 175 -7.09 5.88 -22.54
CA ALA A 175 -7.42 5.48 -21.19
C ALA A 175 -6.32 4.56 -20.61
N LEU A 176 -5.85 4.87 -19.41
CA LEU A 176 -4.91 4.08 -18.63
C LEU A 176 -5.64 3.50 -17.42
N ALA A 177 -5.60 2.19 -17.26
CA ALA A 177 -6.10 1.50 -16.07
C ALA A 177 -4.98 0.61 -15.51
N LEU A 178 -4.58 0.88 -14.27
CA LEU A 178 -3.57 0.15 -13.53
C LEU A 178 -4.16 -0.32 -12.21
N GLY A 179 -3.67 -1.43 -11.68
CA GLY A 179 -4.07 -1.90 -10.36
C GLY A 179 -3.48 -3.26 -10.05
N ALA A 180 -3.80 -3.81 -8.87
CA ALA A 180 -3.32 -5.13 -8.47
C ALA A 180 -3.71 -6.25 -9.47
N ALA A 181 -4.84 -6.11 -10.16
CA ALA A 181 -5.32 -7.03 -11.19
C ALA A 181 -4.86 -6.68 -12.62
N THR A 182 -4.29 -5.50 -12.83
CA THR A 182 -3.79 -5.03 -14.13
C THR A 182 -2.42 -4.40 -13.91
N PRO A 183 -1.37 -5.23 -13.87
CA PRO A 183 -0.02 -4.76 -13.61
C PRO A 183 0.41 -3.75 -14.69
N PRO A 184 1.23 -2.75 -14.32
CA PRO A 184 1.68 -1.77 -15.28
C PRO A 184 2.53 -2.43 -16.37
N PRO A 185 2.39 -1.99 -17.65
CA PRO A 185 3.13 -2.57 -18.78
C PRO A 185 4.65 -2.31 -18.72
N GLY A 186 5.09 -1.49 -17.78
CA GLY A 186 6.49 -1.18 -17.47
C GLY A 186 6.58 -0.35 -16.18
N ASN A 187 7.76 0.25 -15.93
CA ASN A 187 7.99 1.10 -14.75
C ASN A 187 7.70 2.59 -15.02
N GLU A 188 7.08 2.90 -16.15
CA GLU A 188 6.87 4.27 -16.62
C GLU A 188 5.41 4.68 -16.41
N LEU A 189 5.22 5.85 -15.81
CA LEU A 189 3.94 6.55 -15.76
C LEU A 189 4.08 7.86 -16.54
N PRO A 190 3.08 8.24 -17.34
CA PRO A 190 3.05 9.57 -17.95
C PRO A 190 3.15 10.66 -16.87
N PRO A 191 3.88 11.75 -17.12
CA PRO A 191 4.08 12.81 -16.14
C PRO A 191 2.80 13.61 -15.86
N THR A 192 1.82 13.55 -16.77
CA THR A 192 0.53 14.22 -16.62
C THR A 192 -0.59 13.31 -17.08
N MET A 193 -1.64 13.22 -16.28
CA MET A 193 -2.83 12.40 -16.51
C MET A 193 -4.07 13.23 -16.20
N LEU A 194 -5.13 13.04 -16.97
CA LEU A 194 -6.40 13.77 -16.91
C LEU A 194 -7.51 12.84 -16.43
N ARG A 195 -8.55 13.42 -15.82
CA ARG A 195 -9.76 12.70 -15.35
C ARG A 195 -9.40 11.45 -14.55
N VAL A 196 -8.67 11.66 -13.47
CA VAL A 196 -8.08 10.56 -12.71
C VAL A 196 -9.01 10.14 -11.59
N ASN A 197 -9.16 8.83 -11.43
CA ASN A 197 -9.84 8.21 -10.30
C ASN A 197 -8.96 7.06 -9.78
N LEU A 198 -8.65 7.09 -8.49
CA LEU A 198 -7.75 6.16 -7.85
C LEU A 198 -8.39 5.59 -6.58
N GLY A 199 -8.25 4.29 -6.37
CA GLY A 199 -8.47 3.66 -5.07
C GLY A 199 -7.25 3.91 -4.19
N LEU A 200 -7.24 5.03 -3.44
CA LEU A 200 -6.15 5.38 -2.54
C LEU A 200 -6.19 4.51 -1.28
N VAL A 201 -5.16 3.69 -1.11
CA VAL A 201 -4.91 2.91 0.11
C VAL A 201 -4.17 3.78 1.13
N GLY A 202 -3.21 4.58 0.67
CA GLY A 202 -2.56 5.59 1.49
C GLY A 202 -1.48 6.37 0.76
N VAL A 203 -1.01 7.45 1.40
CA VAL A 203 0.03 8.32 0.86
C VAL A 203 0.95 8.79 1.97
N THR A 204 2.24 8.86 1.68
CA THR A 204 3.26 9.45 2.55
C THR A 204 4.10 10.43 1.74
N ALA A 205 4.44 11.57 2.34
CA ALA A 205 5.32 12.58 1.76
C ALA A 205 5.92 13.42 2.89
N ASN A 206 7.03 14.13 2.62
CA ASN A 206 7.58 15.09 3.58
C ASN A 206 6.64 16.28 3.82
N SER A 207 5.90 16.70 2.79
CA SER A 207 4.94 17.81 2.87
C SER A 207 3.69 17.50 2.07
N ILE A 208 2.53 17.77 2.69
CA ILE A 208 1.20 17.65 2.07
C ILE A 208 0.50 19.00 2.26
N ALA A 209 0.14 19.66 1.16
CA ALA A 209 -0.52 20.96 1.18
C ALA A 209 -1.81 20.94 0.35
N PHE A 210 -2.85 21.60 0.87
CA PHE A 210 -4.14 21.76 0.19
C PHE A 210 -4.45 23.24 0.00
N THR A 211 -4.99 23.59 -1.17
CA THR A 211 -5.50 24.93 -1.46
C THR A 211 -7.03 24.92 -1.39
N ALA A 212 -7.59 25.81 -0.57
CA ALA A 212 -9.04 25.92 -0.32
C ALA A 212 -9.71 24.57 0.02
N PRO A 213 -9.22 23.83 1.04
CA PRO A 213 -9.85 22.57 1.41
C PRO A 213 -11.22 22.79 2.05
N HIS A 214 -12.19 22.01 1.59
CA HIS A 214 -13.53 21.90 2.16
C HIS A 214 -13.78 20.45 2.56
N GLN A 215 -14.14 20.23 3.81
CA GLN A 215 -14.43 18.91 4.34
C GLN A 215 -15.86 18.85 4.85
N SER A 216 -16.56 17.77 4.51
CA SER A 216 -17.92 17.51 4.97
C SER A 216 -18.13 16.04 5.30
N LEU A 217 -19.06 15.80 6.20
CA LEU A 217 -19.53 14.48 6.57
C LEU A 217 -20.73 14.11 5.69
N LYS A 218 -20.80 12.86 5.22
CA LYS A 218 -21.90 12.31 4.43
C LYS A 218 -22.57 11.15 5.15
#